data_AF-A0A937HW18-F1
#
_entry.id   AF-A0A937HW18-F1
#
_cell.length_a   1.000
_cell.length_b   1.000
_cell.length_c   1.000
_cell.angle_alpha   90.00
_cell.angle_beta   90.00
_cell.angle_gamma   90.00
#
_symmetry.space_group_name_H-M   'P 1'
#
loop_
_entity.id
_entity.type
_entity.pdbx_description
1 polymer ?
#
loop_
_entity_poly.entity_id
_entity_poly.type
_entity_poly.pdbx_seq_one_letter_code
_entity_poly.pdbx_strand_id
1 'polypeptide(L)'
;MRPQLALLLIGVGLVLQGLLFYGFATPLTIQIFPGASDEAIHVGMIMRRGLAAMSFLAGLVIFLVRDDGYRTTKRVLFGCGIGFAAITLSLIKILAEKAAVIPLPAIALYGFVAVYALYIAVHKQKTA
;
A
#
# COMPACT_ATOMS: atom_id res chain seq x y z
N MET A 1 -18.28 -6.42 -6.94
CA MET A 1 -18.42 -5.67 -5.67
C MET A 1 -18.69 -4.20 -5.96
N ARG A 2 -19.37 -3.49 -5.04
CA ARG A 2 -19.52 -2.04 -5.12
C ARG A 2 -18.13 -1.37 -4.99
N PRO A 3 -17.77 -0.43 -5.87
CA PRO A 3 -16.48 0.29 -5.80
C PRO A 3 -16.17 0.90 -4.43
N GLN A 4 -17.21 1.33 -3.73
CA GLN A 4 -17.14 1.93 -2.39
C GLN A 4 -16.61 0.93 -1.34
N LEU A 5 -16.99 -0.35 -1.46
CA LEU A 5 -16.49 -1.41 -0.58
C LEU A 5 -15.00 -1.69 -0.84
N ALA A 6 -14.55 -1.59 -2.09
CA ALA A 6 -13.13 -1.73 -2.42
C ALA A 6 -12.30 -0.58 -1.82
N LEU A 7 -12.77 0.68 -1.93
CA LEU A 7 -12.10 1.81 -1.28
C LEU A 7 -12.13 1.70 0.25
N LEU A 8 -13.22 1.23 0.85
CA LEU A 8 -13.29 0.98 2.28
C LEU A 8 -12.17 0.03 2.74
N LEU A 9 -12.04 -1.13 2.08
CA LEU A 9 -11.04 -2.14 2.43
C LEU A 9 -9.61 -1.61 2.23
N ILE A 10 -9.35 -0.92 1.12
CA ILE A 10 -8.04 -0.32 0.83
C ILE A 10 -7.72 0.77 1.87
N GLY A 11 -8.67 1.66 2.16
CA GLY A 11 -8.49 2.76 3.11
C GLY A 11 -8.21 2.25 4.53
N VAL A 12 -9.05 1.34 5.04
CA VAL A 12 -8.84 0.72 6.35
C VAL A 12 -7.51 -0.04 6.39
N GLY A 13 -7.18 -0.79 5.35
CA GLY A 13 -5.91 -1.52 5.26
C GLY A 13 -4.70 -0.59 5.36
N LEU A 14 -4.70 0.54 4.64
CA LEU A 14 -3.62 1.52 4.65
C LEU A 14 -3.49 2.27 5.98
N VAL A 15 -4.61 2.54 6.66
CA VAL A 15 -4.63 3.10 8.03
C VAL A 15 -3.96 2.14 9.00
N LEU A 16 -4.39 0.87 9.00
CA LEU A 16 -3.82 -0.15 9.87
C LEU A 16 -2.34 -0.38 9.58
N GLN A 17 -1.96 -0.42 8.30
CA GLN A 17 -0.58 -0.52 7.88
C GLN A 17 0.26 0.66 8.39
N GLY A 18 -0.26 1.88 8.30
CA GLY A 18 0.41 3.07 8.83
C GLY A 18 0.66 2.95 10.33
N LEU A 19 -0.34 2.55 11.11
CA LEU A 19 -0.19 2.34 12.56
C LEU A 19 0.85 1.25 12.88
N LEU A 20 0.81 0.12 12.16
CA LEU A 20 1.76 -0.98 12.34
C LEU A 20 3.18 -0.55 11.98
N PHE A 21 3.38 0.15 10.87
CA PHE A 21 4.70 0.63 10.46
C PHE A 21 5.27 1.66 11.43
N TYR A 22 4.42 2.46 12.07
CA TYR A 22 4.86 3.40 13.10
C TYR A 22 5.30 2.66 14.38
N GLY A 23 4.44 1.77 14.90
CA GLY A 23 4.71 1.04 16.15
C GLY A 23 5.84 0.02 16.04
N PHE A 24 5.98 -0.62 14.87
CA PHE A 24 6.96 -1.69 14.63
C PHE A 24 8.09 -1.26 13.66
N ALA A 25 8.38 0.04 13.56
CA ALA A 25 9.37 0.56 12.61
C ALA A 25 10.76 -0.09 12.74
N THR A 26 11.24 -0.25 13.99
CA THR A 26 12.56 -0.83 14.29
C THR A 26 12.65 -2.32 13.95
N PRO A 27 11.80 -3.22 14.50
CA PRO A 27 11.89 -4.65 14.21
C PRO A 27 11.69 -4.96 12.72
N LEU A 28 10.80 -4.23 12.04
CA LEU A 28 10.61 -4.39 10.59
C LEU A 28 11.85 -3.99 9.78
N THR A 29 12.55 -2.94 10.19
CA THR A 29 13.79 -2.51 9.52
C THR A 29 14.89 -3.55 9.68
N ILE A 30 15.06 -4.10 10.88
CA ILE A 30 16.05 -5.15 11.17
C ILE A 30 15.74 -6.42 10.36
N GLN A 31 14.48 -6.81 10.27
CA GLN A 31 14.08 -7.99 9.50
C GLN A 31 14.38 -7.86 8.01
N ILE A 32 14.21 -6.65 7.45
CA ILE A 32 14.41 -6.39 6.02
C ILE A 32 15.89 -6.24 5.68
N PHE A 33 16.70 -5.72 6.60
CA PHE A 33 18.14 -5.51 6.44
C PHE A 33 18.92 -6.23 7.55
N PRO A 34 18.98 -7.57 7.53
CA PRO A 34 19.73 -8.32 8.54
C PRO A 34 21.22 -7.98 8.45
N GLY A 35 21.83 -7.65 9.61
CA GLY A 35 23.26 -7.32 9.68
C GLY A 35 23.63 -5.89 9.26
N ALA A 36 22.65 -5.00 9.06
CA ALA A 36 22.91 -3.57 8.89
C ALA A 36 23.50 -2.95 10.17
N SER A 37 24.32 -1.90 10.02
CA SER A 37 24.87 -1.17 11.16
C SER A 37 23.77 -0.41 11.92
N ASP A 38 24.07 -0.02 13.16
CA ASP A 38 23.14 0.72 14.01
C ASP A 38 22.72 2.07 13.38
N GLU A 39 23.65 2.81 12.76
CA GLU A 39 23.31 4.03 12.02
C GLU A 39 22.35 3.74 10.85
N ALA A 40 22.58 2.67 10.08
CA ALA A 40 21.73 2.32 8.95
C ALA A 40 20.31 1.92 9.40
N ILE A 41 20.22 1.17 10.52
CA ILE A 41 18.93 0.83 11.14
C ILE A 41 18.22 2.10 11.63
N HIS A 42 18.95 3.05 12.23
CA HIS A 42 18.38 4.31 12.70
C HIS A 42 17.78 5.13 11.54
N VAL A 43 18.52 5.29 10.45
CA VAL A 43 18.03 5.97 9.24
C VAL A 43 16.82 5.24 8.64
N GLY A 44 16.90 3.91 8.53
CA GLY A 44 15.80 3.08 8.02
C GLY A 44 14.53 3.19 8.86
N MET A 45 14.67 3.30 10.18
CA MET A 45 13.55 3.51 11.11
C MET A 45 12.88 4.87 10.89
N ILE A 46 13.64 5.96 10.73
CA ILE A 46 13.10 7.29 10.44
C ILE A 46 12.31 7.27 9.13
N MET A 47 12.90 6.68 8.08
CA MET A 47 12.23 6.56 6.77
C MET A 47 10.95 5.73 6.87
N ARG A 48 10.97 4.63 7.63
CA ARG A 48 9.78 3.78 7.84
C ARG A 48 8.68 4.51 8.60
N ARG A 49 9.01 5.36 9.57
CA ARG A 49 8.03 6.22 10.26
C ARG A 49 7.45 7.30 9.33
N GLY A 50 8.26 7.87 8.44
CA GLY A 50 7.76 8.77 7.39
C GLY A 50 6.77 8.06 6.45
N LEU A 51 7.10 6.85 6.03
CA LEU A 51 6.22 6.02 5.20
C LEU A 51 4.95 5.58 5.94
N ALA A 52 5.05 5.35 7.25
CA ALA A 52 3.89 5.08 8.11
C ALA A 52 2.88 6.23 8.10
N ALA A 53 3.36 7.48 8.27
CA ALA A 53 2.52 8.67 8.23
C ALA A 53 1.86 8.86 6.86
N MET A 54 2.60 8.65 5.76
CA MET A 54 2.07 8.72 4.40
C MET A 54 1.01 7.64 4.13
N SER A 55 1.24 6.40 4.57
CA SER A 55 0.26 5.30 4.47
C SER A 55 -1.01 5.62 5.24
N PHE A 56 -0.88 6.14 6.45
CA PHE A 56 -2.02 6.52 7.28
C PHE A 56 -2.85 7.65 6.64
N LEU A 57 -2.19 8.70 6.15
CA LEU A 57 -2.84 9.80 5.43
C LEU A 57 -3.57 9.29 4.17
N ALA A 58 -2.89 8.50 3.33
CA ALA A 58 -3.48 7.94 2.13
C ALA A 58 -4.72 7.07 2.45
N GLY A 59 -4.61 6.25 3.49
CA GLY A 59 -5.71 5.42 3.98
C GLY A 59 -6.92 6.24 4.43
N LEU A 60 -6.70 7.32 5.18
CA LEU A 60 -7.78 8.23 5.59
C LEU A 60 -8.44 8.93 4.40
N VAL A 61 -7.66 9.48 3.47
CA VAL A 61 -8.21 10.16 2.28
C VAL A 61 -9.05 9.18 1.46
N ILE A 62 -8.54 7.98 1.21
CA ILE A 62 -9.26 6.93 0.47
C ILE A 62 -10.53 6.51 1.21
N PHE A 63 -10.45 6.37 2.54
CA PHE A 63 -11.59 6.03 3.38
C PHE A 63 -12.68 7.09 3.30
N LEU A 64 -12.34 8.38 3.33
CA LEU A 64 -13.30 9.49 3.28
C LEU A 64 -13.97 9.62 1.90
N VAL A 65 -13.22 9.41 0.81
CA VAL A 65 -13.76 9.52 -0.56
C VAL A 65 -14.65 8.33 -0.94
N ARG A 66 -14.75 7.28 -0.11
CA ARG A 66 -15.59 6.11 -0.43
C ARG A 66 -17.08 6.44 -0.58
N ASP A 67 -17.55 7.49 0.10
CA ASP A 67 -18.97 7.85 0.15
C ASP A 67 -19.35 8.82 -0.99
N ASP A 68 -18.38 9.22 -1.82
CA ASP A 68 -18.60 10.04 -3.01
C ASP A 68 -19.30 9.27 -4.15
N GLY A 69 -19.74 10.04 -5.14
CA GLY A 69 -20.35 9.53 -6.35
C GLY A 69 -19.52 8.44 -7.07
N TYR A 70 -20.23 7.53 -7.74
CA TYR A 70 -19.67 6.35 -8.41
C TYR A 70 -18.48 6.66 -9.35
N ARG A 71 -18.57 7.78 -10.09
CA ARG A 71 -17.53 8.23 -11.02
C ARG A 71 -16.24 8.65 -10.29
N THR A 72 -16.36 9.34 -9.16
CA THR A 72 -15.22 9.76 -8.33
C THR A 72 -14.54 8.55 -7.70
N THR A 73 -15.33 7.67 -7.09
CA THR A 73 -14.85 6.41 -6.48
C THR A 73 -14.03 5.57 -7.48
N LYS A 74 -14.49 5.45 -8.73
CA LYS A 74 -13.75 4.73 -9.78
C LYS A 74 -12.44 5.37 -10.18
N ARG A 75 -12.38 6.70 -10.25
CA ARG A 75 -11.13 7.43 -10.55
C ARG A 75 -10.11 7.24 -9.44
N VAL A 76 -10.55 7.29 -8.19
CA VAL A 76 -9.68 7.01 -7.03
C VAL A 76 -9.19 5.57 -7.04
N LEU A 77 -10.06 4.59 -7.32
CA LEU A 77 -9.64 3.19 -7.48
C LEU A 77 -8.61 3.00 -8.59
N PHE A 78 -8.77 3.70 -9.72
CA PHE A 78 -7.80 3.65 -10.81
C PHE A 78 -6.43 4.18 -10.35
N GLY A 79 -6.42 5.33 -9.67
CA GLY A 79 -5.21 5.89 -9.07
C GLY A 79 -4.56 4.95 -8.04
N CYS A 80 -5.37 4.33 -7.17
CA CYS A 80 -4.92 3.31 -6.22
C CYS A 80 -4.27 2.13 -6.97
N GLY A 81 -4.92 1.64 -8.01
CA GLY A 81 -4.41 0.53 -8.82
C GLY A 81 -3.03 0.81 -9.42
N ILE A 82 -2.84 2.00 -10.00
CA ILE A 82 -1.52 2.43 -10.51
C ILE A 82 -0.50 2.56 -9.38
N GLY A 83 -0.88 3.20 -8.26
CA GLY A 83 0.00 3.38 -7.10
C GLY A 83 0.48 2.04 -6.53
N PHE A 84 -0.43 1.09 -6.33
CA PHE A 84 -0.07 -0.26 -5.86
C PHE A 84 0.73 -1.06 -6.88
N ALA A 85 0.49 -0.87 -8.18
CA ALA A 85 1.33 -1.48 -9.23
C ALA A 85 2.76 -0.94 -9.16
N ALA A 86 2.94 0.38 -8.99
CA ALA A 86 4.25 0.99 -8.83
C ALA A 86 4.99 0.45 -7.58
N ILE A 87 4.30 0.35 -6.44
CA ILE A 87 4.85 -0.26 -5.21
C ILE A 87 5.28 -1.70 -5.47
N THR A 88 4.44 -2.49 -6.14
CA THR A 88 4.73 -3.90 -6.46
C THR A 88 5.97 -4.01 -7.33
N LEU A 89 6.10 -3.18 -8.37
CA LEU A 89 7.27 -3.15 -9.24
C LEU A 89 8.54 -2.74 -8.48
N SER A 90 8.46 -1.75 -7.58
CA SER A 90 9.58 -1.37 -6.73
C SER A 90 10.03 -2.53 -5.84
N LEU A 91 9.11 -3.28 -5.24
CA LEU A 91 9.45 -4.44 -4.40
C LEU A 91 10.08 -5.57 -5.21
N ILE A 92 9.58 -5.83 -6.42
CA ILE A 92 10.18 -6.81 -7.34
C ILE A 92 11.61 -6.40 -7.72
N LYS A 93 11.83 -5.11 -8.01
CA LYS A 93 13.17 -4.60 -8.33
C LYS A 93 14.14 -4.78 -7.16
N ILE A 94 13.73 -4.43 -5.94
CA ILE A 94 14.56 -4.60 -4.73
C ILE A 94 14.90 -6.09 -4.49
N LEU A 95 13.93 -6.98 -4.73
CA LEU A 95 14.14 -8.42 -4.63
C LEU A 95 15.14 -8.93 -5.69
N ALA A 96 15.03 -8.44 -6.93
CA ALA A 96 15.93 -8.81 -8.03
C ALA A 96 17.38 -8.34 -7.78
N GLU A 97 17.55 -7.16 -7.20
CA GLU A 97 18.85 -6.60 -6.81
C GLU A 97 19.43 -7.24 -5.54
N LYS A 98 18.67 -8.12 -4.85
CA LYS A 98 19.02 -8.70 -3.54
C LYS A 98 19.40 -7.64 -2.49
N ALA A 99 18.91 -6.41 -2.65
CA ALA A 99 19.26 -5.29 -1.80
C ALA A 99 18.60 -5.36 -0.42
N ALA A 100 17.51 -6.11 -0.28
CA ALA A 100 16.78 -6.29 0.96
C ALA A 100 16.03 -7.63 0.99
N VAL A 101 15.77 -8.13 2.20
CA VAL A 101 14.91 -9.31 2.41
C VAL A 101 13.45 -8.86 2.36
N ILE A 102 12.83 -8.96 1.19
CA ILE A 102 11.43 -8.58 1.00
C ILE A 102 10.51 -9.78 1.24
N PRO A 103 9.51 -9.68 2.13
CA PRO A 103 8.56 -10.75 2.34
C PRO A 103 7.68 -10.96 1.10
N LEU A 104 7.76 -12.14 0.48
CA LEU A 104 6.95 -12.52 -0.68
C LEU A 104 5.43 -12.32 -0.49
N PRO A 105 4.85 -12.59 0.71
CA PRO A 105 3.42 -12.31 0.94
C PRO A 105 3.06 -10.84 0.74
N ALA A 106 3.97 -9.90 1.02
CA ALA A 106 3.72 -8.47 0.81
C ALA A 106 3.65 -8.13 -0.69
N ILE A 107 4.56 -8.69 -1.51
CA ILE A 107 4.55 -8.48 -2.96
C ILE A 107 3.24 -9.01 -3.56
N ALA A 108 2.85 -10.23 -3.18
CA ALA A 108 1.61 -10.84 -3.63
C ALA A 108 0.39 -10.00 -3.23
N LEU A 109 0.35 -9.49 -2.00
CA LEU A 109 -0.75 -8.66 -1.51
C LEU A 109 -0.87 -7.34 -2.29
N TYR A 110 0.23 -6.57 -2.42
CA TYR A 110 0.18 -5.31 -3.16
C TYR A 110 -0.14 -5.52 -4.65
N GLY A 111 0.41 -6.58 -5.26
CA GLY A 111 0.11 -6.94 -6.65
C GLY A 111 -1.36 -7.32 -6.84
N PHE A 112 -1.92 -8.10 -5.90
CA PHE A 112 -3.34 -8.45 -5.91
C PHE A 112 -4.22 -7.21 -5.78
N VAL A 113 -3.92 -6.32 -4.82
CA VAL A 113 -4.68 -5.07 -4.62
C VAL A 113 -4.59 -4.19 -5.87
N ALA A 114 -3.43 -4.10 -6.52
CA ALA A 114 -3.26 -3.35 -7.76
C ALA A 114 -4.17 -3.87 -8.88
N VAL A 115 -4.11 -5.17 -9.17
CA VAL A 115 -4.94 -5.82 -10.20
C VAL A 115 -6.42 -5.69 -9.86
N TYR A 116 -6.79 -5.93 -8.62
CA TYR A 116 -8.16 -5.86 -8.15
C TYR A 116 -8.75 -4.44 -8.25
N ALA A 117 -8.00 -3.42 -7.83
CA ALA A 117 -8.42 -2.03 -7.92
C ALA A 117 -8.57 -1.58 -9.38
N LEU A 118 -7.62 -1.93 -10.27
CA LEU A 118 -7.70 -1.65 -11.70
C LEU A 118 -8.88 -2.36 -12.35
N TYR A 119 -9.12 -3.64 -12.02
CA TYR A 119 -10.24 -4.40 -12.53
C TYR A 119 -11.57 -3.73 -12.20
N ILE A 120 -11.80 -3.34 -10.94
CA ILE A 120 -13.05 -2.67 -10.55
C ILE A 120 -13.17 -1.27 -11.19
N ALA A 121 -12.05 -0.54 -11.31
CA ALA A 121 -12.07 0.78 -11.91
C ALA A 121 -12.46 0.74 -13.40
N VAL A 122 -11.90 -0.20 -14.17
CA VAL A 122 -12.11 -0.33 -15.62
C VAL A 122 -13.41 -1.05 -15.94
N HIS A 123 -13.82 -2.03 -15.13
CA HIS A 123 -14.99 -2.84 -15.44
C HIS A 123 -16.28 -2.01 -15.30
N LYS A 124 -16.98 -1.79 -16.42
CA LYS A 124 -18.28 -1.09 -16.45
C LYS A 124 -19.33 -1.97 -15.77
N GLN A 125 -19.94 -1.51 -14.67
CA GLN A 125 -21.23 -2.07 -14.27
C GLN A 125 -22.27 -1.63 -15.29
N LYS A 126 -22.97 -2.60 -15.89
CA LYS A 126 -24.25 -2.34 -16.54
C LYS A 126 -25.19 -1.80 -15.45
N THR A 127 -25.49 -0.51 -15.49
CA THR A 127 -26.67 0.04 -14.81
C THR A 127 -27.88 -0.70 -15.36
N ALA A 128 -28.52 -1.48 -14.50
CA ALA A 128 -29.87 -1.97 -14.73
C ALA A 128 -30.85 -0.80 -14.58
#